data_AF-A0A447T5M1-F1
#
_entry.id   AF-A0A447T5M1-F1
#
_cell.length_a   1.000
_cell.length_b   1.000
_cell.length_c   1.000
_cell.angle_alpha   90.00
_cell.angle_beta   90.00
_cell.angle_gamma   90.00
#
_symmetry.space_group_name_H-M   'P 1'
#
loop_
_entity.id
_entity.type
_entity.pdbx_description
1 polymer ?
#
loop_
_entity_poly.entity_id
_entity_poly.type
_entity_poly.pdbx_seq_one_letter_code
_entity_poly.pdbx_strand_id
1 'polypeptide(L)'
;MANLQEKPFWEPGIYQLETSDPVLAGPDGIDNLQGKQLANRTVHLKERVDKLESGEQPSGSAFKLSAARKIEATGDGSWNVVFDGSRDVSGQLTLRDSGVAPATMAR
;
A
#
# COMPACT_ATOMS: atom_id res chain seq x y z
N MET A 1 -14.88 29.12 -21.84
CA MET A 1 -13.55 29.14 -21.20
C MET A 1 -12.91 27.78 -21.43
N ALA A 2 -11.61 27.72 -21.71
CA ALA A 2 -10.88 26.47 -21.92
C ALA A 2 -10.01 26.16 -20.69
N ASN A 3 -9.95 24.89 -20.29
CA ASN A 3 -9.11 24.41 -19.18
C ASN A 3 -7.86 23.73 -19.73
N LEU A 4 -6.78 23.75 -18.96
CA LEU A 4 -5.62 22.93 -19.23
C LEU A 4 -6.01 21.45 -19.18
N GLN A 5 -5.47 20.66 -20.10
CA GLN A 5 -5.70 19.22 -20.13
C GLN A 5 -4.69 18.55 -19.22
N GLU A 6 -5.20 17.93 -18.16
CA GLU A 6 -4.41 17.27 -17.13
C GLU A 6 -4.25 15.78 -17.46
N LYS A 7 -3.11 15.21 -17.09
CA LYS A 7 -2.80 13.79 -17.23
C LYS A 7 -2.14 13.28 -15.95
N PRO A 8 -2.38 12.04 -15.52
CA PRO A 8 -1.76 11.46 -14.32
C PRO A 8 -0.28 11.08 -14.54
N PHE A 9 0.52 12.07 -14.91
CA PHE A 9 1.92 11.91 -15.25
C PHE A 9 2.79 12.68 -14.26
N TRP A 10 3.81 12.00 -13.72
CA TRP A 10 4.79 12.65 -12.87
C TRP A 10 5.87 13.30 -13.73
N GLU A 11 5.74 14.61 -13.92
CA GLU A 11 6.72 15.41 -14.65
C GLU A 11 8.11 15.33 -13.98
N PRO A 12 9.19 15.10 -14.75
CA PRO A 12 10.55 15.04 -14.20
C PRO A 12 10.98 16.33 -13.48
N GLY A 13 10.43 17.47 -13.90
CA GLY A 13 10.67 18.78 -13.33
C GLY A 13 9.58 19.76 -13.74
N ILE A 14 9.60 20.95 -13.14
CA ILE A 14 8.78 22.07 -13.57
C ILE A 14 9.72 22.98 -14.35
N TYR A 15 9.36 23.26 -15.61
CA TYR A 15 10.13 24.15 -16.46
C TYR A 15 10.18 25.54 -15.83
N GLN A 16 11.31 26.22 -15.93
CA GLN A 16 11.43 27.62 -15.57
C GLN A 16 11.32 28.42 -16.86
N LEU A 17 10.38 29.36 -16.91
CA LEU A 17 10.33 30.30 -18.03
C LEU A 17 11.61 31.11 -18.06
N GLU A 18 12.21 31.17 -19.24
CA GLU A 18 13.39 31.95 -19.53
C GLU A 18 12.99 33.34 -20.05
N THR A 19 13.86 34.33 -19.90
CA THR A 19 13.59 35.70 -20.38
C THR A 19 13.47 35.78 -21.91
N SER A 20 14.00 34.77 -22.62
CA SER A 20 13.90 34.64 -24.07
C SER A 20 12.62 33.96 -24.54
N ASP A 21 11.84 33.36 -23.63
CA ASP A 21 10.64 32.63 -24.02
C ASP A 21 9.56 33.59 -24.52
N PRO A 22 8.90 33.26 -25.64
CA PRO A 22 7.81 34.08 -26.15
C PRO A 22 6.59 33.98 -25.24
N VAL A 23 5.88 35.10 -25.04
CA VAL A 23 4.57 35.08 -24.36
C VAL A 23 3.55 34.43 -25.29
N LEU A 24 3.30 33.13 -25.08
CA LEU A 24 2.42 32.32 -25.92
C LEU A 24 1.43 31.54 -25.05
N ALA A 25 0.15 31.88 -25.22
CA ALA A 25 -0.96 31.17 -24.60
C ALA A 25 -1.45 29.98 -25.47
N GLY A 26 -2.58 29.38 -25.07
CA GLY A 26 -3.18 28.23 -25.76
C GLY A 26 -2.72 26.88 -25.22
N PRO A 27 -3.24 25.76 -25.77
CA PRO A 27 -3.00 24.41 -25.24
C PRO A 27 -1.53 23.96 -25.22
N ASP A 28 -0.76 24.47 -26.18
CA ASP A 28 0.67 24.19 -26.39
C ASP A 28 1.54 25.44 -26.15
N GLY A 29 0.95 26.49 -25.58
CA GLY A 29 1.64 27.73 -25.26
C GLY A 29 2.58 27.56 -24.06
N ILE A 30 3.78 28.15 -24.15
CA ILE A 30 4.82 28.03 -23.12
C ILE A 30 4.39 28.64 -21.78
N ASP A 31 3.55 29.68 -21.82
CA ASP A 31 3.01 30.35 -20.62
C ASP A 31 2.19 29.39 -19.75
N ASN A 32 1.60 28.36 -20.35
CA ASN A 32 0.79 27.36 -19.67
C ASN A 32 1.58 26.12 -19.26
N LEU A 33 2.86 26.00 -19.66
CA LEU A 33 3.64 24.78 -19.45
C LEU A 33 3.80 24.46 -17.96
N GLN A 34 4.20 25.44 -17.16
CA GLN A 34 4.42 25.25 -15.72
C GLN A 34 3.14 24.82 -15.00
N GLY A 35 2.02 25.48 -15.34
CA GLY A 35 0.70 25.15 -14.82
C GLY A 35 0.25 23.74 -15.20
N LYS A 36 0.44 23.35 -16.47
CA LYS A 36 0.14 22.00 -16.97
C LYS A 36 0.98 20.93 -16.26
N GLN A 37 2.27 21.20 -16.05
CA GLN A 37 3.18 20.29 -15.36
C GLN A 37 2.80 20.09 -13.88
N LEU A 38 2.44 21.18 -13.19
CA LEU A 38 1.95 21.14 -11.82
C LEU A 38 0.61 20.40 -11.72
N ALA A 39 -0.31 20.66 -12.63
CA ALA A 39 -1.60 19.98 -12.67
C ALA A 39 -1.41 18.48 -12.89
N ASN A 40 -0.54 18.07 -13.82
CA ASN A 40 -0.24 16.65 -14.07
C ASN A 40 0.30 15.93 -12.82
N ARG A 41 1.25 16.55 -12.11
CA ARG A 41 1.78 16.01 -10.85
C ARG A 41 0.70 15.91 -9.78
N THR A 42 -0.22 16.88 -9.73
CA THR A 42 -1.33 16.90 -8.77
C THR A 42 -2.32 15.77 -9.05
N VAL A 43 -2.72 15.55 -10.31
CA VAL A 43 -3.59 14.43 -10.69
C VAL A 43 -2.92 13.09 -10.42
N HIS A 44 -1.63 12.95 -10.74
CA HIS A 44 -0.87 11.74 -10.42
C HIS A 44 -0.87 11.42 -8.92
N LEU A 45 -0.66 12.43 -8.06
CA LEU A 45 -0.70 12.25 -6.61
C LEU A 45 -2.11 11.92 -6.11
N LYS A 46 -3.12 12.59 -6.66
CA LYS A 46 -4.52 12.31 -6.32
C LYS A 46 -4.87 10.85 -6.62
N GLU A 47 -4.54 10.34 -7.82
CA GLU A 47 -4.80 8.93 -8.15
C GLU A 47 -4.09 7.96 -7.20
N ARG A 48 -2.86 8.29 -6.78
CA ARG A 48 -2.14 7.46 -5.81
C ARG A 48 -2.81 7.47 -4.44
N VAL A 49 -3.28 8.63 -3.97
CA VAL A 49 -4.01 8.74 -2.71
C VAL A 49 -5.33 7.98 -2.81
N ASP A 50 -6.09 8.17 -3.88
CA ASP A 50 -7.38 7.50 -4.10
C ASP A 50 -7.20 5.95 -4.11
N LYS A 51 -6.13 5.43 -4.72
CA LYS A 51 -5.79 3.99 -4.70
C LYS A 51 -5.39 3.45 -3.32
N LEU A 52 -4.76 4.29 -2.50
CA LEU A 52 -4.43 3.94 -1.12
C LEU A 52 -5.70 3.94 -0.25
N GLU A 53 -6.57 4.92 -0.43
CA GLU A 53 -7.83 5.06 0.32
C GLU A 53 -8.85 3.97 -0.05
N SER A 54 -8.94 3.60 -1.33
CA SER A 54 -9.81 2.52 -1.79
C SER A 54 -9.32 1.13 -1.40
N GLY A 55 -8.05 1.01 -0.97
CA GLY A 55 -7.39 -0.27 -0.72
C GLY A 55 -6.99 -1.03 -1.98
N GLU A 56 -7.14 -0.45 -3.18
CA GLU A 56 -6.69 -1.04 -4.44
C GLU A 56 -5.17 -1.26 -4.45
N GLN A 57 -4.41 -0.34 -3.83
CA GLN A 57 -2.98 -0.47 -3.64
C GLN A 57 -2.64 -0.46 -2.14
N PRO A 58 -2.12 -1.57 -1.58
CA PRO A 58 -1.70 -1.60 -0.17
C PRO A 58 -0.40 -0.82 0.04
N SER A 59 -0.23 -0.20 1.22
CA SER A 59 0.95 0.59 1.59
C SER A 59 1.85 -0.10 2.61
N GLY A 60 3.16 0.18 2.54
CA GLY A 60 4.15 -0.26 3.53
C GLY A 60 4.09 -1.77 3.82
N SER A 61 4.04 -2.13 5.11
CA SER A 61 3.97 -3.53 5.55
C SER A 61 2.64 -4.22 5.16
N ALA A 62 1.56 -3.48 4.91
CA ALA A 62 0.30 -4.06 4.43
C ALA A 62 0.46 -4.68 3.04
N PHE A 63 1.42 -4.20 2.24
CA PHE A 63 1.77 -4.83 0.96
C PHE A 63 2.16 -6.30 1.13
N LYS A 64 2.76 -6.67 2.26
CA LYS A 64 3.15 -8.06 2.52
C LYS A 64 1.95 -9.00 2.73
N LEU A 65 0.79 -8.44 3.07
CA LEU A 65 -0.50 -9.13 3.23
C LEU A 65 -1.40 -9.04 1.99
N SER A 66 -0.90 -8.47 0.88
CA SER A 66 -1.60 -8.52 -0.43
C SER A 66 -1.78 -9.96 -0.92
N ALA A 67 -0.87 -10.85 -0.54
CA ALA A 67 -1.07 -12.29 -0.58
C ALA A 67 -1.54 -12.77 0.80
N ALA A 68 -2.58 -13.60 0.82
CA ALA A 68 -3.08 -14.21 2.06
C ALA A 68 -1.96 -14.97 2.77
N ARG A 69 -1.84 -14.77 4.09
CA ARG A 69 -0.85 -15.43 4.95
C ARG A 69 -1.51 -16.43 5.87
N LYS A 70 -0.88 -17.58 6.04
CA LYS A 70 -1.32 -18.63 6.95
C LYS A 70 -0.76 -18.36 8.35
N ILE A 71 -1.62 -18.34 9.36
CA ILE A 71 -1.24 -18.26 10.77
C ILE A 71 -1.90 -19.42 11.50
N GLU A 72 -1.09 -20.38 11.95
CA GLU A 72 -1.58 -21.63 12.54
C GLU A 72 -0.93 -21.94 13.89
N ALA A 73 -1.78 -22.26 14.87
CA ALA A 73 -1.39 -22.83 16.15
C ALA A 73 -2.21 -24.09 16.41
N THR A 74 -1.54 -25.15 16.86
CA THR A 74 -2.18 -26.42 17.25
C THR A 74 -1.71 -26.82 18.65
N GLY A 75 -2.55 -27.58 19.36
CA GLY A 75 -2.31 -27.99 20.75
C GLY A 75 -3.08 -27.16 21.78
N ASP A 76 -2.63 -27.24 23.03
CA ASP A 76 -3.40 -26.92 24.24
C ASP A 76 -2.63 -25.99 25.20
N GLY A 77 -2.32 -24.78 24.72
CA GLY A 77 -1.67 -23.75 25.54
C GLY A 77 -1.45 -22.43 24.81
N SER A 78 -0.77 -21.50 25.46
CA SER A 78 -0.61 -20.12 24.97
C SER A 78 0.43 -20.02 23.86
N TRP A 79 0.06 -19.36 22.77
CA TRP A 79 0.94 -19.12 21.62
C TRP A 79 1.16 -17.61 21.43
N ASN A 80 2.42 -17.18 21.40
CA ASN A 80 2.81 -15.79 21.17
C ASN A 80 3.79 -15.75 19.99
N VAL A 81 3.48 -14.95 18.97
CA VAL A 81 4.37 -14.73 17.82
C VAL A 81 4.46 -13.26 17.46
N VAL A 82 5.64 -12.85 17.00
CA VAL A 82 5.82 -11.55 16.34
C VAL A 82 5.56 -11.74 14.85
N PHE A 83 4.49 -11.13 14.35
CA PHE A 83 4.06 -11.25 12.95
C PHE A 83 4.29 -9.91 12.23
N ASP A 84 5.06 -9.94 11.14
CA ASP A 84 5.39 -8.76 10.33
C ASP A 84 4.84 -8.86 8.88
N GLY A 85 4.04 -9.90 8.59
CA GLY A 85 3.44 -10.16 7.29
C GLY A 85 4.38 -10.74 6.22
N SER A 86 5.69 -10.87 6.47
CA SER A 86 6.68 -11.24 5.43
C SER A 86 6.59 -12.69 4.96
N ARG A 87 6.06 -13.58 5.79
CA ARG A 87 5.91 -15.02 5.52
C ARG A 87 4.82 -15.62 6.40
N ASP A 88 4.40 -16.83 6.06
CA ASP A 88 3.50 -17.63 6.90
C ASP A 88 4.17 -17.96 8.26
N VAL A 89 3.34 -18.18 9.27
CA VAL A 89 3.79 -18.51 10.64
C VAL A 89 3.06 -19.74 11.14
N SER A 90 3.81 -20.72 11.65
CA SER A 90 3.27 -21.93 12.26
C SER A 90 4.03 -22.32 13.53
N GLY A 91 3.32 -22.96 14.46
CA GLY A 91 3.92 -23.58 15.63
C GLY A 91 3.00 -24.67 16.20
N GLN A 92 3.60 -25.75 16.68
CA GLN A 92 2.90 -26.83 17.36
C GLN A 92 3.25 -26.78 18.84
N LEU A 93 2.24 -26.68 19.69
CA LEU A 93 2.39 -26.95 21.12
C LEU A 93 1.96 -28.40 21.36
N THR A 94 2.79 -29.17 22.05
CA THR A 94 2.47 -30.57 22.39
C THR A 94 2.49 -30.74 23.89
N LEU A 95 1.34 -31.06 24.48
CA LEU A 95 1.30 -31.55 25.86
C LEU A 95 2.01 -32.91 25.91
N ARG A 96 3.06 -33.01 26.74
CA ARG A 96 3.54 -34.33 27.15
C ARG A 96 2.48 -34.94 28.06
N ASP A 97 2.23 -36.23 27.87
CA ASP A 97 1.24 -37.05 28.56
C ASP A 97 1.00 -36.55 30.01
N SER A 98 -0.25 -36.25 30.36
CA SER A 98 -0.60 -35.59 31.63
C SER A 98 -0.24 -36.43 32.87
N GLY A 99 0.20 -37.68 32.66
CA GLY A 99 0.49 -38.65 33.71
C GLY A 99 -0.74 -39.11 34.47
N VAL A 100 -1.94 -38.68 34.06
CA VAL A 100 -3.20 -39.04 34.71
C VAL A 100 -3.63 -40.40 34.21
N ALA A 101 -3.47 -41.42 35.04
CA ALA A 101 -4.04 -42.74 34.76
C ALA A 101 -5.58 -42.60 34.64
N PRO A 102 -6.21 -43.22 33.62
CA PRO A 102 -7.66 -43.16 33.46
C PRO A 102 -8.33 -43.70 34.72
N ALA A 103 -9.13 -42.86 35.38
CA ALA A 103 -9.85 -43.25 36.58
C ALA A 103 -10.82 -44.39 36.25
N THR A 104 -10.72 -45.51 36.97
CA THR A 104 -11.70 -46.58 36.87
C THR A 104 -13.01 -46.07 37.47
N MET A 105 -14.02 -45.82 36.63
CA MET A 105 -15.38 -45.54 37.11
C MET A 105 -15.90 -46.80 37.83
N ALA A 106 -15.99 -46.75 39.15
CA ALA A 106 -16.70 -47.75 39.94
C ALA A 106 -18.20 -47.64 39.60
N ARG A 107 -18.76 -48.78 39.16
CA ARG A 107 -20.20 -48.95 38.87
C ARG A 107 -20.98 -49.20 40.16
#